data_AF-A0A9X1ITN1-F1
#
_entry.id   AF-A0A9X1ITN1-F1
#
_cell.length_a   1.000
_cell.length_b   1.000
_cell.length_c   1.000
_cell.angle_alpha   90.00
_cell.angle_beta   90.00
_cell.angle_gamma   90.00
#
_symmetry.space_group_name_H-M   'P 1'
#
loop_
_entity.id
_entity.type
_entity.pdbx_description
1 polymer ?
#
loop_
_entity_poly.entity_id
_entity_poly.type
_entity_poly.pdbx_seq_one_letter_code
_entity_poly.pdbx_strand_id
1 'polypeptide(L)'
;MNIKNLLLSQIEKIVFDLRYDFLYEDEYGELLCQVIQRDSSGSIESTPISFHIGINEEKGTGQLIYYQAQGEMNRQSFDIENPATILAILTYISGVLGSPLPKQNDASES
;
A
#
# COMPACT_ATOMS: atom_id res chain seq x y z
N MET A 1 5.23 -2.93 -21.04
CA MET A 1 4.38 -2.80 -19.84
C MET A 1 5.27 -2.20 -18.76
N ASN A 2 4.82 -1.20 -18.00
CA ASN A 2 5.62 -0.59 -16.94
C ASN A 2 5.10 -1.13 -15.60
N ILE A 3 5.90 -1.98 -14.94
CA ILE A 3 5.47 -2.77 -13.77
C ILE A 3 5.25 -1.86 -12.59
N LYS A 4 6.12 -0.86 -12.43
CA LYS A 4 5.97 0.23 -11.46
C LYS A 4 4.59 0.88 -11.56
N ASN A 5 4.19 1.33 -12.74
CA ASN A 5 2.88 1.98 -12.93
C ASN A 5 1.72 1.03 -12.66
N LEU A 6 1.86 -0.25 -13.01
CA LEU A 6 0.84 -1.26 -12.71
C LEU A 6 0.69 -1.42 -11.19
N LEU A 7 1.78 -1.63 -10.47
CA LEU A 7 1.77 -1.81 -9.01
C LEU A 7 1.24 -0.56 -8.30
N LEU A 8 1.73 0.63 -8.65
CA LEU A 8 1.24 1.89 -8.09
C LEU A 8 -0.27 2.03 -8.29
N SER A 9 -0.78 1.79 -9.50
CA SER A 9 -2.20 1.90 -9.79
C SER A 9 -3.05 0.88 -9.00
N GLN A 10 -2.56 -0.36 -8.82
CA GLN A 10 -3.28 -1.35 -8.02
C GLN A 10 -3.27 -1.01 -6.53
N ILE A 11 -2.13 -0.54 -6.00
CA ILE A 11 -2.00 -0.15 -4.59
C ILE A 11 -2.87 1.07 -4.31
N GLU A 12 -2.77 2.10 -5.14
CA GLU A 12 -3.57 3.32 -5.02
C GLU A 12 -5.07 3.00 -4.98
N LYS A 13 -5.53 2.11 -5.86
CA LYS A 13 -6.92 1.65 -5.86
C LYS A 13 -7.32 0.99 -4.54
N ILE A 14 -6.52 0.05 -4.03
CA ILE A 14 -6.80 -0.64 -2.75
C ILE A 14 -6.85 0.36 -1.60
N VAL A 15 -5.85 1.24 -1.52
CA VAL A 15 -5.72 2.23 -0.46
C VAL A 15 -6.90 3.21 -0.47
N PHE A 16 -7.29 3.67 -1.66
CA PHE A 16 -8.42 4.56 -1.85
C PHE A 16 -9.76 3.90 -1.50
N ASP A 17 -9.97 2.64 -1.90
CA ASP A 17 -11.18 1.86 -1.55
C ASP A 17 -11.32 1.69 -0.02
N LEU A 18 -10.19 1.67 0.69
CA LEU A 18 -10.11 1.60 2.15
C LEU A 18 -10.16 2.97 2.85
N ARG A 19 -10.32 4.08 2.11
CA ARG A 19 -10.37 5.46 2.63
C ARG A 19 -9.08 5.97 3.25
N TYR A 20 -7.95 5.51 2.76
CA TYR A 20 -6.64 6.04 3.11
C TYR A 20 -6.09 6.92 1.98
N ASP A 21 -5.16 7.81 2.33
CA ASP A 21 -4.34 8.50 1.36
C ASP A 21 -3.12 7.66 0.98
N PHE A 22 -2.72 7.75 -0.29
CA PHE A 22 -1.52 7.12 -0.80
C PHE A 22 -0.53 8.17 -1.29
N LEU A 23 0.68 8.17 -0.72
CA LEU A 23 1.79 9.02 -1.15
C LEU A 23 2.93 8.13 -1.62
N TYR A 24 3.65 8.56 -2.65
CA TYR A 24 4.87 7.88 -3.07
C TYR A 24 5.88 8.84 -3.68
N GLU A 25 7.16 8.48 -3.53
CA GLU A 25 8.30 9.10 -4.18
C GLU A 25 9.00 8.03 -5.03
N ASP A 26 9.54 8.44 -6.16
CA ASP A 26 10.30 7.60 -7.08
C ASP A 26 11.72 8.15 -7.17
N GLU A 27 12.65 7.50 -6.48
CA GLU A 27 14.06 7.88 -6.47
C GLU A 27 14.92 6.68 -6.83
N TYR A 28 15.80 6.86 -7.83
CA TYR A 28 16.82 5.87 -8.21
C TYR A 28 16.29 4.45 -8.54
N GLY A 29 15.04 4.32 -8.97
CA GLY A 29 14.42 3.02 -9.28
C GLY A 29 13.84 2.32 -8.06
N GLU A 30 13.78 3.00 -6.92
CA GLU A 30 13.07 2.58 -5.72
C GLU A 30 11.85 3.49 -5.51
N LEU A 31 10.72 2.87 -5.20
CA LEU A 31 9.54 3.58 -4.75
C LEU A 31 9.51 3.60 -3.23
N LEU A 32 9.45 4.80 -2.66
CA LEU A 32 9.15 5.01 -1.24
C LEU A 32 7.66 5.33 -1.13
N CYS A 33 6.90 4.52 -0.43
CA CYS A 33 5.45 4.64 -0.35
C CYS A 33 4.99 4.82 1.09
N GLN A 34 3.97 5.65 1.27
CA GLN A 34 3.27 5.83 2.54
C GLN A 34 1.75 5.77 2.36
N VAL A 35 1.11 5.11 3.31
CA VAL A 35 -0.35 5.07 3.42
C VAL A 35 -0.75 5.74 4.73
N ILE A 36 -1.65 6.72 4.64
CA ILE A 36 -2.00 7.62 5.74
C ILE A 36 -3.50 7.57 5.98
N GLN A 37 -3.91 7.34 7.22
CA GLN A 37 -5.29 7.51 7.65
C GLN A 37 -5.51 8.95 8.09
N ARG A 38 -6.57 9.57 7.60
CA ARG A 38 -6.97 10.92 8.04
C ARG A 38 -8.37 10.90 8.63
N ASP A 39 -8.55 11.74 9.64
CA ASP A 39 -9.88 12.02 10.19
C ASP A 39 -10.66 13.00 9.30
N SER A 40 -11.90 13.31 9.68
CA SER A 40 -12.78 14.23 8.94
C SER A 40 -12.27 15.67 8.88
N SER A 41 -11.31 16.06 9.74
CA SER A 41 -10.64 17.37 9.69
C SER A 41 -9.44 17.40 8.74
N GLY A 42 -9.04 16.25 8.21
CA GLY A 42 -7.84 16.07 7.40
C GLY A 42 -6.56 15.88 8.24
N SER A 43 -6.68 15.71 9.56
CA SER A 43 -5.54 15.41 10.44
C SER A 43 -5.16 13.93 10.37
N ILE A 44 -3.89 13.60 10.60
CA ILE A 44 -3.41 12.22 10.61
C ILE A 44 -3.98 11.50 11.84
N GLU A 45 -4.75 10.44 11.62
CA GLU A 45 -5.47 9.69 12.68
C GLU A 45 -4.59 8.60 13.31
N SER A 46 -3.71 7.98 12.52
CA SER A 46 -2.90 6.83 12.94
C SER A 46 -1.48 6.87 12.36
N THR A 47 -0.57 6.06 12.89
CA THR A 47 0.82 6.01 12.40
C THR A 47 0.84 5.57 10.93
N PRO A 48 1.46 6.35 10.02
CA PRO A 48 1.54 5.98 8.61
C PRO A 48 2.22 4.64 8.39
N ILE A 49 1.67 3.87 7.45
CA ILE A 49 2.23 2.61 6.98
C ILE A 49 3.22 2.95 5.88
N SER A 50 4.49 2.59 6.07
CA SER A 50 5.56 2.89 5.10
C SER A 50 6.08 1.61 4.48
N PHE A 51 6.30 1.60 3.17
CA PHE A 51 6.95 0.48 2.48
C PHE A 51 7.79 0.95 1.30
N HIS A 52 8.85 0.18 1.01
CA HIS A 52 9.69 0.38 -0.17
C HIS A 52 9.33 -0.66 -1.23
N ILE A 53 9.33 -0.28 -2.50
CA ILE A 53 9.20 -1.22 -3.62
C ILE A 53 10.43 -1.07 -4.51
N GLY A 54 11.27 -2.09 -4.53
CA GLY A 54 12.37 -2.22 -5.49
C GLY A 54 11.92 -3.02 -6.70
N ILE A 55 12.09 -2.47 -7.90
CA ILE A 55 11.59 -3.08 -9.15
C ILE A 55 12.72 -3.27 -10.13
N ASN A 56 12.91 -4.51 -10.60
CA ASN A 56 13.70 -4.83 -11.77
C ASN A 56 12.76 -4.94 -12.98
N GLU A 57 12.58 -3.82 -13.68
CA GLU A 57 11.70 -3.74 -14.86
C GLU A 57 12.15 -4.69 -15.98
N GLU A 58 13.46 -4.93 -16.15
CA GLU A 58 13.97 -5.83 -17.19
C GLU A 58 13.60 -7.29 -16.94
N LYS A 59 13.67 -7.72 -15.68
CA LYS A 59 13.41 -9.11 -15.29
C LYS A 59 11.97 -9.37 -14.87
N GLY A 60 11.16 -8.33 -14.74
CA GLY A 60 9.78 -8.50 -14.28
C GLY A 60 9.65 -8.85 -12.80
N THR A 61 10.68 -8.57 -11.99
CA THR A 61 10.76 -9.02 -10.60
C THR A 61 11.00 -7.86 -9.66
N GLY A 62 10.77 -8.07 -8.37
CA GLY A 62 11.09 -7.05 -7.37
C GLY A 62 10.82 -7.51 -5.95
N GLN A 63 10.83 -6.54 -5.04
CA GLN A 63 10.54 -6.76 -3.64
C GLN A 63 9.76 -5.59 -3.05
N LEU A 64 8.86 -5.90 -2.12
CA LEU A 64 8.26 -4.96 -1.20
C LEU A 64 8.84 -5.17 0.20
N ILE A 65 9.24 -4.09 0.85
CA ILE A 65 9.75 -4.09 2.23
C ILE A 65 8.86 -3.18 3.07
N TYR A 66 8.20 -3.73 4.08
CA TYR A 66 7.31 -3.00 4.98
C TYR A 66 8.03 -2.58 6.26
N TYR A 67 7.81 -1.33 6.69
CA TYR A 67 8.46 -0.74 7.85
C TYR A 67 7.46 -0.17 8.86
N GLN A 68 7.83 -0.28 10.14
CA GLN A 68 7.22 0.45 11.26
C GLN A 68 8.32 1.08 12.12
N ALA A 69 7.94 1.75 13.21
CA ALA A 69 8.88 2.39 14.14
C ALA A 69 9.97 1.44 14.69
N GLN A 70 9.67 0.13 14.74
CA GLN A 70 10.58 -0.92 15.21
C GLN A 70 11.55 -1.42 14.13
N GLY A 71 11.41 -0.99 12.87
CA GLY A 71 12.26 -1.39 11.75
C GLY A 71 11.51 -2.13 10.64
N GLU A 72 12.25 -2.97 9.89
CA GLU A 72 11.69 -3.85 8.86
C GLU A 72 10.78 -4.89 9.51
N MET A 73 9.51 -4.86 9.13
CA MET A 73 8.49 -5.75 9.67
C MET A 73 8.28 -6.98 8.78
N ASN A 74 8.42 -6.81 7.46
CA ASN A 74 8.20 -7.87 6.50
C ASN A 74 8.84 -7.53 5.15
N ARG A 75 9.28 -8.55 4.42
CA ARG A 75 9.82 -8.44 3.06
C ARG A 75 9.25 -9.53 2.17
N GLN A 76 8.72 -9.14 1.02
CA GLN A 76 8.11 -10.05 0.06
C GLN A 76 8.67 -9.80 -1.34
N SER A 77 9.09 -10.86 -2.02
CA SER A 77 9.47 -10.78 -3.43
C SER A 77 8.25 -10.99 -4.34
N PHE A 78 8.29 -10.39 -5.52
CA PHE A 78 7.32 -10.63 -6.57
C PHE A 78 7.96 -10.90 -7.93
N ASP A 79 7.18 -11.55 -8.79
CA ASP A 79 7.49 -11.90 -10.16
C ASP A 79 6.21 -11.79 -11.00
N ILE A 80 6.22 -11.00 -12.07
CA ILE A 80 5.06 -10.81 -12.95
C ILE A 80 4.70 -12.09 -13.71
N GLU A 81 5.66 -12.99 -13.95
CA GLU A 81 5.43 -14.30 -14.57
C GLU A 81 4.73 -15.25 -13.59
N ASN A 82 4.72 -14.91 -12.29
CA ASN A 82 3.97 -15.59 -11.26
C ASN A 82 2.98 -14.63 -10.56
N PRO A 83 1.80 -14.36 -11.17
CA PRO A 83 0.82 -13.41 -10.65
C PRO A 83 0.36 -13.66 -9.20
N ALA A 84 0.49 -14.88 -8.70
CA ALA A 84 0.18 -15.20 -7.31
C ALA A 84 1.06 -14.40 -6.32
N THR A 85 2.29 -14.07 -6.71
CA THR A 85 3.20 -13.26 -5.89
C THR A 85 2.77 -11.79 -5.83
N ILE A 86 2.26 -11.24 -6.93
CA ILE A 86 1.68 -9.89 -6.97
C ILE A 86 0.42 -9.84 -6.10
N LEU A 87 -0.46 -10.83 -6.23
CA LEU A 87 -1.66 -10.93 -5.40
C LEU A 87 -1.33 -11.06 -3.92
N ALA A 88 -0.27 -11.81 -3.56
CA ALA A 88 0.18 -11.94 -2.18
C ALA A 88 0.58 -10.58 -1.57
N ILE A 89 1.30 -9.75 -2.35
CA ILE A 89 1.67 -8.40 -1.92
C ILE A 89 0.44 -7.51 -1.72
N LEU A 90 -0.47 -7.49 -2.71
CA LEU A 90 -1.68 -6.66 -2.62
C LEU A 90 -2.58 -7.09 -1.46
N THR A 91 -2.67 -8.40 -1.20
CA THR A 91 -3.41 -8.97 -0.06
C THR A 91 -2.74 -8.63 1.26
N TYR A 92 -1.40 -8.61 1.31
CA TYR A 92 -0.69 -8.20 2.50
C TYR A 92 -0.96 -6.73 2.83
N ILE A 93 -0.87 -5.83 1.83
CA ILE A 93 -1.14 -4.41 2.01
C ILE A 93 -2.57 -4.18 2.54
N SER A 94 -3.57 -4.82 1.93
CA SER A 94 -4.96 -4.70 2.40
C SER A 94 -5.16 -5.29 3.79
N GLY A 95 -4.51 -6.42 4.11
CA GLY A 95 -4.56 -7.02 5.44
C GLY A 95 -3.95 -6.15 6.53
N VAL A 96 -2.81 -5.50 6.25
CA VAL A 96 -2.14 -4.57 7.17
C VAL A 96 -2.98 -3.30 7.39
N LEU A 97 -3.63 -2.80 6.35
CA LEU A 97 -4.53 -1.63 6.44
C LEU A 97 -5.86 -1.92 7.16
N GLY A 98 -6.14 -3.20 7.45
CA GLY A 98 -7.39 -3.63 8.06
C GLY A 98 -8.55 -3.71 7.06
N SER A 99 -9.63 -4.38 7.47
CA SER A 99 -10.88 -4.37 6.71
C SER A 99 -11.48 -2.96 6.75
N PRO A 100 -12.12 -2.49 5.66
CA PRO A 100 -12.77 -1.18 5.66
C PRO A 100 -13.76 -1.13 6.82
N LEU A 101 -13.61 -0.13 7.69
CA LEU A 101 -14.56 0.11 8.77
C LEU A 101 -15.96 0.19 8.15
N PRO A 102 -16.95 -0.59 8.65
CA PRO A 102 -18.31 -0.46 8.15
C PRO A 102 -18.76 0.98 8.38
N LYS A 103 -19.46 1.55 7.40
CA LYS A 103 -20.09 2.87 7.52
C LYS A 103 -20.76 2.94 8.89
N GLN A 104 -20.25 3.79 9.79
CA GLN A 104 -21.11 4.32 10.84
C GLN A 104 -22.20 5.07 10.10
N ASN A 105 -23.34 4.42 9.93
CA ASN A 105 -24.57 5.13 9.67
C ASN A 105 -24.71 6.09 10.85
N ASP A 106 -24.65 7.39 10.57
CA ASP A 106 -25.17 8.41 11.46
C ASP A 106 -26.68 8.17 11.61
N ALA A 107 -27.02 7.17 12.43
CA ALA A 107 -28.32 7.02 13.05
C ALA A 107 -28.37 8.03 14.20
N SER A 108 -28.42 9.31 13.85
CA SER A 108 -28.99 10.33 14.73
C SER A 108 -30.43 10.55 14.29
N GLU A 109 -31.28 9.54 14.51
CA GLU A 109 -32.68 9.79 14.76
C GLU A 109 -32.81 10.28 16.20
N SER A 110 -33.13 11.56 16.37
CA SER A 110 -33.87 12.13 17.52
C SER A 110 -34.38 13.51 17.15
#